data_AF-A0A7H4M1N3-F1
#
_entry.id   AF-A0A7H4M1N3-F1
#
_cell.length_a   1.000
_cell.length_b   1.000
_cell.length_c   1.000
_cell.angle_alpha   90.00
_cell.angle_beta   90.00
_cell.angle_gamma   90.00
#
_symmetry.space_group_name_H-M   'P 1'
#
loop_
_entity.id
_entity.type
_entity.pdbx_description
1 polymer ?
#
loop_
_entity_poly.entity_id
_entity_poly.type
_entity_poly.pdbx_seq_one_letter_code
_entity_poly.pdbx_strand_id
1 'polypeptide(L)'
;MTRINANGMPANAMWWQCLLVSVFILLVSFGGDTASAFYNKLTLMANVSMTLPYLFLTLAFPFFKAKQDLDRPFVIFKHRGSTLLATAVVVLVVAFANIFTVIEPVMEAGDWSSALWMVGGPAFFSLLALGIYENYRRRTAVQLMVEES
;
A
#
# COMPACT_ATOMS: atom_id res chain seq x y z
N MET A 1 -17.71 -0.90 -14.13
CA MET A 1 -17.86 0.18 -13.11
C MET A 1 -16.84 1.29 -13.35
N THR A 2 -16.78 1.79 -14.59
CA THR A 2 -15.71 2.68 -15.10
C THR A 2 -16.34 3.72 -16.04
N ARG A 3 -17.45 4.32 -15.62
CA ARG A 3 -18.00 5.48 -16.33
C ARG A 3 -17.25 6.71 -15.83
N ILE A 4 -16.36 7.19 -16.69
CA ILE A 4 -15.60 8.42 -16.48
C ILE A 4 -16.55 9.58 -16.80
N ASN A 5 -16.64 10.58 -15.92
CA ASN A 5 -17.45 11.78 -16.14
C ASN A 5 -16.85 12.64 -17.27
N ALA A 6 -17.60 13.62 -17.77
CA ALA A 6 -17.18 14.56 -18.83
C ALA A 6 -15.84 15.28 -18.54
N ASN A 7 -15.43 15.34 -17.27
CA ASN A 7 -14.17 15.92 -16.81
C ASN A 7 -13.04 14.89 -16.61
N GLY A 8 -13.16 13.67 -17.15
CA GLY A 8 -12.09 12.67 -17.05
C GLY A 8 -11.93 12.01 -15.66
N MET A 9 -12.83 12.29 -14.72
CA MET A 9 -12.79 11.73 -13.36
C MET A 9 -13.82 10.61 -13.14
N PRO A 10 -13.47 9.52 -12.43
CA PRO A 10 -14.40 8.44 -12.10
C PRO A 10 -15.35 8.86 -10.96
N ALA A 11 -16.31 9.73 -11.27
CA ALA A 11 -17.21 10.35 -10.29
C ALA A 11 -17.99 9.32 -9.44
N ASN A 12 -18.44 8.21 -10.04
CA ASN A 12 -19.16 7.18 -9.31
C ASN A 12 -18.28 6.50 -8.24
N ALA A 13 -16.99 6.30 -8.49
CA ALA A 13 -16.08 5.70 -7.51
C ALA A 13 -15.85 6.62 -6.31
N MET A 14 -15.71 7.93 -6.55
CA MET A 14 -15.53 8.91 -5.48
C MET A 14 -16.77 9.03 -4.57
N TRP A 15 -17.97 8.98 -5.15
CA TRP A 15 -19.22 8.97 -4.37
C TRP A 15 -19.36 7.72 -3.50
N TRP A 16 -19.02 6.55 -4.02
CA TRP A 16 -19.02 5.31 -3.25
C TRP A 16 -18.00 5.34 -2.11
N GLN A 17 -16.80 5.87 -2.35
CA GLN A 17 -15.79 6.01 -1.30
C GLN A 17 -16.23 6.99 -0.22
N CYS A 18 -16.82 8.13 -0.60
CA CYS A 18 -17.35 9.11 0.35
C CYS A 18 -18.44 8.49 1.23
N LEU A 19 -19.42 7.81 0.63
CA LEU A 19 -20.51 7.18 1.35
C LEU A 19 -20.00 6.10 2.32
N LEU A 20 -19.07 5.26 1.88
CA LEU A 20 -18.49 4.20 2.71
C LEU A 20 -17.75 4.78 3.92
N VAL A 21 -16.94 5.82 3.71
CA VAL A 21 -16.21 6.51 4.80
C VAL A 21 -17.19 7.15 5.78
N SER A 22 -18.23 7.83 5.31
CA SER A 22 -19.24 8.45 6.18
C SER A 22 -19.99 7.42 7.03
N VAL A 23 -20.36 6.27 6.47
CA VAL A 23 -21.03 5.19 7.22
C VAL A 23 -20.10 4.61 8.27
N PHE A 24 -18.82 4.38 7.94
CA PHE A 24 -17.83 3.90 8.91
C PHE A 24 -17.64 4.86 10.08
N ILE A 25 -17.49 6.16 9.80
CA ILE A 25 -17.33 7.18 10.83
C ILE A 25 -18.57 7.19 11.73
N LEU A 26 -19.78 7.20 11.17
CA LEU A 26 -21.01 7.22 11.98
C LEU A 26 -21.14 5.97 12.86
N LEU A 27 -20.92 4.77 12.32
CA LEU A 27 -20.97 3.53 13.08
C LEU A 27 -19.99 3.53 14.26
N VAL A 28 -18.78 4.02 14.02
CA VAL A 28 -17.73 4.09 15.04
C VAL A 28 -18.02 5.22 16.04
N SER A 29 -18.56 6.36 15.61
CA SER A 29 -18.91 7.47 16.51
C SER A 29 -20.02 7.13 17.51
N PHE A 30 -20.89 6.16 17.22
CA PHE A 30 -21.95 5.73 18.16
C PHE A 30 -21.53 4.60 19.12
N GLY A 31 -20.32 4.04 19.00
CA GLY A 31 -19.94 2.79 19.68
C GLY A 31 -19.23 2.92 21.05
N GLY A 32 -19.04 4.12 21.62
CA GLY A 32 -18.42 4.31 22.96
C GLY A 32 -16.88 4.21 22.99
N ASP A 33 -16.26 4.07 24.18
CA ASP A 33 -14.79 4.02 24.37
C ASP A 33 -14.10 2.91 23.56
N THR A 34 -14.77 1.78 23.36
CA THR A 34 -14.32 0.67 22.51
C THR A 34 -14.28 1.05 21.03
N ALA A 35 -15.15 1.93 20.56
CA ALA A 35 -15.17 2.38 19.18
C ALA A 35 -14.09 3.44 18.89
N SER A 36 -13.77 4.31 19.84
CA SER A 36 -12.60 5.19 19.75
C SER A 36 -11.29 4.41 19.64
N ALA A 37 -11.14 3.32 20.41
CA ALA A 37 -9.99 2.42 20.28
C ALA A 37 -9.96 1.71 18.91
N PHE A 38 -11.09 1.23 18.43
CA PHE A 38 -11.21 0.62 17.09
C PHE A 38 -10.93 1.63 15.97
N TYR A 39 -11.39 2.88 16.09
CA TYR A 39 -11.07 3.97 15.16
C TYR A 39 -9.56 4.23 15.09
N ASN A 40 -8.90 4.27 16.24
CA ASN A 40 -7.45 4.46 16.30
C ASN A 40 -6.73 3.28 15.62
N LYS A 41 -7.18 2.04 15.84
CA LYS A 41 -6.62 0.88 15.13
C LYS A 41 -6.86 0.95 13.61
N LEU A 42 -8.06 1.31 13.17
CA LEU A 42 -8.35 1.51 11.73
C LEU A 42 -7.51 2.63 11.11
N THR A 43 -7.32 3.73 11.82
CA THR A 43 -6.48 4.86 11.39
C THR A 43 -5.02 4.44 11.29
N LEU A 44 -4.52 3.68 12.27
CA LEU A 44 -3.17 3.10 12.25
C LEU A 44 -2.99 2.14 11.06
N MET A 45 -3.98 1.28 10.77
CA MET A 45 -3.98 0.41 9.59
C MET A 45 -3.97 1.19 8.28
N ALA A 46 -4.74 2.28 8.19
CA ALA A 46 -4.75 3.15 7.02
C ALA A 46 -3.40 3.85 6.81
N ASN A 47 -2.76 4.29 7.89
CA ASN A 47 -1.42 4.88 7.85
C ASN A 47 -0.37 3.87 7.35
N VAL A 48 -0.40 2.63 7.85
CA VAL A 48 0.44 1.53 7.34
C VAL A 48 0.19 1.30 5.85
N SER A 49 -1.08 1.22 5.44
CA SER A 49 -1.45 1.00 4.04
C SER A 49 -0.96 2.12 3.10
N MET A 50 -0.90 3.37 3.55
CA MET A 50 -0.35 4.47 2.75
C MET A 50 1.17 4.38 2.61
N THR A 51 1.86 3.82 3.61
CA THR A 51 3.32 3.71 3.59
C THR A 51 3.86 2.56 2.75
N LEU A 52 3.10 1.47 2.58
CA LEU A 52 3.51 0.34 1.73
C LEU A 52 3.83 0.76 0.28
N PRO A 53 2.95 1.50 -0.43
CA PRO A 53 3.23 2.00 -1.78
C PRO A 53 4.51 2.84 -1.86
N TYR A 54 4.76 3.68 -0.85
CA TYR A 54 5.98 4.50 -0.79
C TYR A 54 7.22 3.65 -0.58
N LEU A 55 7.13 2.57 0.20
CA LEU A 55 8.24 1.64 0.40
C LEU A 55 8.59 0.92 -0.90
N PHE A 56 7.60 0.44 -1.66
CA PHE A 56 7.82 -0.15 -2.99
C PHE A 56 8.39 0.86 -3.99
N LEU A 57 7.84 2.08 -4.02
CA LEU A 57 8.33 3.14 -4.91
C LEU A 57 9.78 3.50 -4.60
N THR A 58 10.12 3.65 -3.32
CA THR A 58 11.48 4.02 -2.91
C THR A 58 12.47 2.89 -3.19
N LEU A 59 12.07 1.62 -2.98
CA LEU A 59 12.88 0.46 -3.37
C LEU A 59 13.07 0.34 -4.88
N ALA A 60 12.05 0.69 -5.68
CA ALA A 60 12.14 0.68 -7.13
C ALA A 60 13.00 1.83 -7.68
N PHE A 61 13.16 2.93 -6.95
CA PHE A 61 13.93 4.11 -7.36
C PHE A 61 15.39 3.84 -7.75
N PRO A 62 16.21 3.08 -7.00
CA PRO A 62 17.57 2.73 -7.44
C PRO A 62 17.59 1.85 -8.69
N PHE A 63 16.62 0.92 -8.86
CA PHE A 63 16.50 0.09 -10.06
C PHE A 63 16.09 0.93 -11.29
N PHE A 64 15.13 1.85 -11.10
CA PHE A 64 14.73 2.84 -12.09
C PHE A 64 15.92 3.74 -12.48
N LYS A 65 16.73 4.17 -11.51
CA LYS A 65 17.94 4.96 -11.77
C LYS A 65 19.03 4.17 -12.50
N ALA A 66 19.10 2.85 -12.35
CA ALA A 66 20.06 1.99 -13.05
C ALA A 66 19.69 1.73 -14.52
N LYS A 67 18.41 1.81 -14.89
CA LYS A 67 17.91 1.67 -16.27
C LYS A 67 18.23 2.91 -17.11
N GLN A 68 19.20 2.82 -18.02
CA GLN A 68 19.68 3.95 -18.84
C GLN A 68 18.78 4.33 -20.03
N ASP A 69 17.69 3.60 -20.24
CA ASP A 69 16.85 3.63 -21.45
C ASP A 69 15.57 4.46 -21.29
N LEU A 70 15.59 5.47 -20.39
CA LEU A 70 14.42 6.29 -20.09
C LEU A 70 14.80 7.76 -20.00
N ASP A 71 14.09 8.62 -20.72
CA ASP A 71 14.30 10.06 -20.72
C ASP A 71 13.88 10.63 -19.36
N ARG A 72 14.82 11.26 -18.63
CA ARG A 72 14.61 11.71 -17.24
C ARG A 72 14.60 13.24 -17.21
N PRO A 73 13.43 13.89 -17.34
CA PRO A 73 13.35 15.36 -17.33
C PRO A 73 13.74 16.00 -15.98
N PHE A 74 13.89 15.22 -14.90
CA PHE A 74 14.34 15.72 -13.59
C PHE A 74 15.30 14.74 -12.91
N VAL A 75 16.54 15.18 -12.60
CA VAL A 75 17.57 14.37 -11.93
C VAL A 75 18.08 15.11 -10.69
N ILE A 76 17.50 14.81 -9.53
CA ILE A 76 17.89 15.43 -8.25
C ILE A 76 19.19 14.82 -7.70
N PHE A 77 19.40 13.52 -7.89
CA PHE A 77 20.59 12.83 -7.39
C PHE A 77 21.58 12.52 -8.51
N LYS A 78 22.74 13.19 -8.55
CA LYS A 78 23.79 12.92 -9.54
C LYS A 78 24.62 11.67 -9.23
N HIS A 79 24.87 11.36 -7.96
CA HIS A 79 25.70 10.21 -7.56
C HIS A 79 24.89 8.96 -7.20
N ARG A 80 25.39 7.77 -7.56
CA ARG A 80 24.78 6.46 -7.26
C ARG A 80 24.76 6.17 -5.75
N GLY A 81 25.84 6.54 -5.03
CA GLY A 81 25.94 6.39 -3.58
C GLY A 81 24.93 7.24 -2.81
N SER A 82 24.71 8.49 -3.21
CA SER A 82 23.71 9.37 -2.56
C SER A 82 22.27 8.87 -2.74
N THR A 83 21.94 8.32 -3.92
CA THR A 83 20.63 7.68 -4.13
C THR A 83 20.46 6.42 -3.29
N LEU A 84 21.49 5.57 -3.19
CA LEU A 84 21.44 4.38 -2.35
C LEU A 84 21.31 4.74 -0.87
N LEU A 85 22.04 5.75 -0.39
CA LEU A 85 21.93 6.25 0.98
C LEU A 85 20.52 6.81 1.27
N ALA A 86 19.99 7.68 0.41
CA ALA A 86 18.65 8.24 0.57
C ALA A 86 17.58 7.15 0.55
N THR A 87 17.70 6.19 -0.38
CA THR A 87 16.80 5.03 -0.45
C THR A 87 16.89 4.19 0.83
N ALA A 88 18.10 3.88 1.30
CA ALA A 88 18.32 3.10 2.50
C ALA A 88 17.72 3.79 3.74
N VAL A 89 17.92 5.10 3.90
CA VAL A 89 17.34 5.86 5.01
C VAL A 89 15.81 5.83 4.96
N VAL A 90 15.21 6.11 3.81
CA VAL A 90 13.74 6.11 3.68
C VAL A 90 13.16 4.72 3.92
N VAL A 91 13.76 3.68 3.34
CA VAL A 91 13.31 2.29 3.53
C VAL A 91 13.43 1.89 5.00
N LEU A 92 14.53 2.25 5.67
CA LEU A 92 14.74 1.91 7.08
C LEU A 92 13.73 2.64 7.97
N VAL A 93 13.52 3.94 7.78
CA VAL A 93 12.52 4.71 8.55
C VAL A 93 11.11 4.17 8.35
N VAL A 94 10.70 3.92 7.10
CA VAL A 94 9.36 3.42 6.80
C VAL A 94 9.19 1.99 7.30
N ALA A 95 10.19 1.12 7.14
CA ALA A 95 10.15 -0.25 7.66
C ALA A 95 10.01 -0.26 9.20
N PHE A 96 10.80 0.57 9.90
CA PHE A 96 10.69 0.72 11.34
C PHE A 96 9.31 1.21 11.76
N ALA A 97 8.76 2.23 11.10
CA ALA A 97 7.42 2.73 11.39
C ALA A 97 6.35 1.64 11.21
N ASN A 98 6.42 0.86 10.12
CA ASN A 98 5.49 -0.24 9.89
C ASN A 98 5.61 -1.34 10.96
N ILE A 99 6.83 -1.72 11.34
CA ILE A 99 7.06 -2.70 12.41
C ILE A 99 6.49 -2.18 13.74
N PHE A 100 6.73 -0.92 14.08
CA PHE A 100 6.23 -0.33 15.32
C PHE A 100 4.71 -0.26 15.34
N THR A 101 4.08 0.20 14.26
CA THR A 101 2.62 0.24 14.15
C THR A 101 2.00 -1.16 14.27
N VAL A 102 2.72 -2.20 13.85
CA VAL A 102 2.27 -3.58 14.01
C VAL A 102 2.43 -4.09 15.45
N ILE A 103 3.49 -3.69 16.14
CA ILE A 103 3.82 -4.19 17.49
C ILE A 103 3.08 -3.44 18.60
N GLU A 104 2.81 -2.15 18.44
CA GLU A 104 2.14 -1.28 19.42
C GLU A 104 0.83 -1.87 20.01
N PRO A 105 -0.13 -2.38 19.22
CA PRO A 105 -1.31 -3.05 19.79
C PRO A 105 -1.01 -4.31 20.61
N VAL A 106 0.06 -5.03 20.26
CA VAL A 106 0.45 -6.29 20.92
C VAL A 106 1.03 -6.02 22.30
N MET A 107 1.81 -4.94 22.41
CA MET A 107 2.45 -4.52 23.65
C MET A 107 1.47 -3.90 24.65
N GLU A 108 0.46 -3.17 24.18
CA GLU A 108 -0.51 -2.49 25.07
C GLU A 108 -1.69 -3.37 25.50
N ALA A 109 -2.21 -4.24 24.63
CA ALA A 109 -3.42 -5.00 24.91
C ALA A 109 -3.16 -6.45 25.39
N GLY A 110 -1.91 -6.94 25.31
CA GLY A 110 -1.55 -8.32 25.69
C GLY A 110 -2.25 -9.41 24.86
N ASP A 111 -2.94 -9.03 23.78
CA ASP A 111 -3.77 -9.90 22.97
C ASP A 111 -3.00 -10.42 21.74
N TRP A 112 -2.35 -11.58 21.94
CA TRP A 112 -1.62 -12.32 20.91
C TRP A 112 -2.49 -12.73 19.72
N SER A 113 -3.81 -12.83 19.90
CA SER A 113 -4.75 -13.13 18.80
C SER A 113 -4.83 -11.96 17.82
N SER A 114 -4.95 -10.74 18.34
CA SER A 114 -4.99 -9.51 17.54
C SER A 114 -3.67 -9.28 16.79
N ALA A 115 -2.52 -9.61 17.38
CA ALA A 115 -1.20 -9.58 16.73
C ALA A 115 -1.13 -10.52 15.52
N LEU A 116 -1.60 -11.76 15.71
CA LEU A 116 -1.65 -12.80 14.68
C LEU A 116 -2.54 -12.39 13.51
N TRP A 117 -3.69 -11.77 13.77
CA TRP A 117 -4.55 -11.25 12.71
C TRP A 117 -3.94 -10.05 11.97
N MET A 118 -3.20 -9.19 12.65
CA MET A 118 -2.62 -8.00 12.06
C MET A 118 -1.38 -8.28 11.18
N VAL A 119 -0.67 -9.38 11.46
CA VAL A 119 0.39 -9.91 10.57
C VAL A 119 -0.21 -10.87 9.53
N GLY A 120 -1.15 -11.72 9.95
CA GLY A 120 -1.78 -12.74 9.13
C GLY A 120 -2.63 -12.17 8.00
N GLY A 121 -3.34 -11.06 8.25
CA GLY A 121 -4.13 -10.36 7.23
C GLY A 121 -3.27 -9.91 6.04
N PRO A 122 -2.28 -9.01 6.24
CA PRO A 122 -1.38 -8.59 5.17
C PRO A 122 -0.63 -9.74 4.49
N ALA A 123 -0.21 -10.77 5.24
CA ALA A 123 0.46 -11.95 4.67
C ALA A 123 -0.47 -12.74 3.74
N PHE A 124 -1.69 -13.03 4.18
CA PHE A 124 -2.70 -13.73 3.38
C PHE A 124 -3.09 -12.92 2.13
N PHE A 125 -3.35 -11.63 2.28
CA PHE A 125 -3.68 -10.75 1.14
C PHE A 125 -2.50 -10.60 0.17
N SER A 126 -1.26 -10.57 0.66
CA SER A 126 -0.07 -10.55 -0.20
C SER A 126 0.07 -11.83 -1.01
N LEU A 127 -0.15 -13.00 -0.40
CA LEU A 127 -0.13 -14.28 -1.10
C LEU A 127 -1.26 -14.38 -2.13
N LEU A 128 -2.46 -13.91 -1.80
CA LEU A 128 -3.58 -13.85 -2.73
C LEU A 128 -3.28 -12.92 -3.90
N ALA A 129 -2.70 -11.74 -3.63
CA ALA A 129 -2.29 -10.79 -4.67
C ALA A 129 -1.21 -11.38 -5.59
N LEU A 130 -0.24 -12.10 -5.05
CA LEU A 130 0.77 -12.82 -5.84
C LEU A 130 0.14 -13.92 -6.70
N GLY A 131 -0.85 -14.65 -6.18
CA GLY A 131 -1.59 -15.64 -6.95
C GLY A 131 -2.36 -15.03 -8.12
N ILE A 132 -3.03 -13.89 -7.90
CA ILE A 132 -3.70 -13.14 -8.96
C ILE A 132 -2.69 -12.59 -9.96
N TYR A 133 -1.56 -12.06 -9.50
CA TYR A 133 -0.48 -11.55 -10.34
C TYR A 133 0.13 -12.64 -11.22
N GLU A 134 0.41 -13.83 -10.67
CA GLU A 134 0.96 -14.94 -11.45
C GLU A 134 -0.05 -15.45 -12.50
N ASN A 135 -1.33 -15.51 -12.15
CA ASN A 135 -2.39 -15.86 -13.09
C ASN A 135 -2.54 -14.81 -14.20
N TYR A 136 -2.43 -13.53 -13.87
CA TYR A 136 -2.40 -12.43 -14.85
C TYR A 136 -1.17 -12.53 -15.75
N ARG A 137 0.03 -12.70 -15.17
CA ARG A 137 1.29 -12.84 -15.90
C ARG A 137 1.24 -14.02 -16.87
N ARG A 138 0.69 -15.16 -16.46
CA ARG A 138 0.51 -16.33 -17.35
C ARG A 138 -0.44 -16.01 -18.52
N ARG A 139 -1.52 -15.28 -18.29
CA ARG A 139 -2.45 -14.88 -19.36
C ARG A 139 -1.84 -13.86 -20.31
N THR A 140 -1.11 -12.86 -19.81
CA THR A 140 -0.42 -11.86 -20.64
C THR A 140 0.74 -12.47 -21.41
N ALA A 141 1.50 -13.39 -20.83
CA ALA A 141 2.57 -14.11 -21.52
C ALA A 141 2.02 -14.99 -22.66
N VAL A 142 0.87 -15.63 -22.47
CA VAL A 142 0.18 -16.39 -23.52
C VAL A 142 -0.33 -15.47 -24.63
N GLN A 143 -0.81 -14.26 -24.32
CA GLN A 143 -1.22 -13.29 -25.36
C GLN A 143 -0.04 -12.76 -26.19
N LEU A 144 1.11 -12.49 -25.57
CA LEU A 144 2.31 -12.05 -26.29
C LEU A 144 2.87 -13.15 -27.22
N MET A 145 2.76 -14.42 -26.85
CA MET A 145 3.17 -15.54 -27.72
C MET A 145 2.22 -15.79 -28.91
N VAL A 146 0.96 -15.35 -28.82
CA VAL A 146 -0.03 -15.43 -29.93
C VAL A 146 0.09 -14.25 -30.89
N GLU A 147 0.63 -13.12 -30.45
CA GLU A 147 0.86 -11.94 -31.29
C GLU A 147 2.16 -12.03 -32.11
N GLU A 148 3.11 -12.88 -31.69
CA GLU A 148 4.35 -13.20 -32.43
C GLU A 148 4.24 -14.43 -33.37
N SER A 149 3.08 -15.12 -33.44
CA SER A 149 2.84 -16.31 -34.28
C SER A 149 1.89 -16.05 -35.43
#